data_AF-A0A3E2TH16-F1
#
_entry.id   AF-A0A3E2TH16-F1
#
_cell.length_a   1.000
_cell.length_b   1.000
_cell.length_c   1.000
_cell.angle_alpha   90.00
_cell.angle_beta   90.00
_cell.angle_gamma   90.00
#
_symmetry.space_group_name_H-M   'P 1'
#
loop_
_entity.id
_entity.type
_entity.pdbx_description
1 polymer ?
#
loop_
_entity_poly.entity_id
_entity_poly.type
_entity_poly.pdbx_seq_one_letter_code
_entity_poly.pdbx_strand_id
1 'polypeptide(L)'
;MIRRKLALLGTTVAISLLLTVPAFAADTKDTDTAQNAQNTQSIQEEKAEEKTEENTGYVTCSVLNVRRASSEKSDKVGTLKRGEEVKILRDEENGWYAIDFEGHIRYVHGDYITTDQDEVKGYTASSWDGPVLTASAGTITGPSGKETYYNLNMSGVVSIMRSLGNTDEYWVRDDGAKMLGNYVMVAANLNVHPRGSIVETSLGLGIVCDTGGFASGNSTQLDIAVNW
;
A
#
# COMPACT_ATOMS: atom_id res chain seq x y z
N MET A 1 55.68 -21.26 26.54
CA MET A 1 55.45 -20.07 27.38
C MET A 1 53.95 -19.87 27.54
N ILE A 2 53.45 -20.11 28.73
CA ILE A 2 52.08 -19.86 29.19
C ILE A 2 51.97 -18.39 29.59
N ARG A 3 50.84 -17.72 29.29
CA ARG A 3 50.21 -16.73 30.18
C ARG A 3 48.76 -16.42 29.76
N ARG A 4 47.82 -16.89 30.59
CA ARG A 4 46.43 -16.44 30.73
C ARG A 4 46.38 -14.99 31.24
N LYS A 5 45.29 -14.26 30.96
CA LYS A 5 44.71 -13.11 31.71
C LYS A 5 43.45 -12.64 30.93
N LEU A 6 42.35 -12.13 31.48
CA LEU A 6 41.76 -11.97 32.81
C LEU A 6 40.36 -11.35 32.58
N ALA A 7 39.33 -11.78 33.31
CA ALA A 7 37.99 -11.18 33.29
C ALA A 7 37.88 -9.95 34.21
N LEU A 8 36.94 -9.03 33.97
CA LEU A 8 36.36 -8.19 35.03
C LEU A 8 34.93 -7.70 34.71
N LEU A 9 34.09 -7.72 35.74
CA LEU A 9 32.66 -7.40 35.86
C LEU A 9 32.37 -5.88 35.94
N GLY A 10 31.10 -5.51 35.67
CA GLY A 10 30.41 -4.30 36.18
C GLY A 10 28.92 -4.31 35.79
N THR A 11 27.98 -4.79 36.62
CA THR A 11 27.18 -4.10 37.68
C THR A 11 25.85 -3.44 37.22
N THR A 12 24.75 -4.17 37.45
CA THR A 12 23.41 -3.85 38.03
C THR A 12 22.83 -2.42 38.01
N VAL A 13 21.54 -2.31 37.62
CA VAL A 13 20.45 -1.67 38.41
C VAL A 13 19.12 -2.39 38.10
N ALA A 14 18.42 -2.87 39.13
CA ALA A 14 17.05 -3.37 39.05
C ALA A 14 16.12 -2.39 39.80
N ILE A 15 15.01 -1.99 39.18
CA ILE A 15 13.93 -1.23 39.82
C ILE A 15 12.73 -2.18 39.97
N SER A 16 12.39 -2.47 41.22
CA SER A 16 11.20 -3.22 41.62
C SER A 16 9.96 -2.34 41.64
N LEU A 17 8.82 -2.86 41.15
CA LEU A 17 7.50 -2.38 41.55
C LEU A 17 6.56 -3.57 41.76
N LEU A 18 6.08 -3.74 43.00
CA LEU A 18 5.16 -4.78 43.43
C LEU A 18 3.71 -4.46 43.02
N LEU A 19 2.99 -5.48 42.57
CA LEU A 19 1.52 -5.53 42.66
C LEU A 19 1.10 -6.88 43.26
N THR A 20 0.32 -6.79 44.33
CA THR A 20 -0.20 -7.87 45.19
C THR A 20 -1.43 -8.55 44.58
N VAL A 21 -1.52 -9.89 44.69
CA VAL A 21 -2.74 -10.67 44.42
C VAL A 21 -3.29 -11.21 45.75
N PRO A 22 -4.60 -11.14 46.05
CA PRO A 22 -5.13 -11.76 47.25
C PRO A 22 -5.26 -13.29 47.07
N ALA A 23 -4.85 -14.02 48.11
CA ALA A 23 -4.88 -15.46 48.19
C ALA A 23 -6.31 -15.98 48.41
N PHE A 24 -6.72 -16.95 47.59
CA PHE A 24 -7.86 -17.84 47.87
C PHE A 24 -7.39 -18.92 48.85
N ALA A 25 -7.99 -18.96 50.05
CA ALA A 25 -7.76 -20.01 51.03
C ALA A 25 -8.65 -21.22 50.72
N ALA A 26 -8.03 -22.38 50.49
CA ALA A 26 -8.69 -23.68 50.55
C ALA A 26 -8.11 -24.44 51.75
N ASP A 27 -9.00 -24.79 52.68
CA ASP A 27 -8.74 -25.59 53.87
C ASP A 27 -9.01 -27.07 53.55
N THR A 28 -7.96 -27.89 53.50
CA THR A 28 -8.03 -29.34 53.80
C THR A 28 -6.66 -29.84 54.27
N LYS A 29 -6.68 -30.50 55.43
CA LYS A 29 -5.57 -31.20 56.10
C LYS A 29 -5.01 -32.34 55.23
N ASP A 30 -3.69 -32.45 55.11
CA ASP A 30 -2.89 -33.57 55.67
C ASP A 30 -1.43 -33.57 55.17
N THR A 31 -0.61 -34.10 56.06
CA THR A 31 0.86 -34.25 56.24
C THR A 31 1.77 -34.71 55.08
N ASP A 32 2.97 -34.10 55.06
CA ASP A 32 4.32 -34.59 54.72
C ASP A 32 4.56 -35.46 53.45
N THR A 33 5.29 -34.90 52.47
CA THR A 33 6.60 -35.41 51.96
C THR A 33 7.11 -34.53 50.80
N ALA A 34 8.42 -34.29 50.80
CA ALA A 34 9.18 -33.31 50.03
C ALA A 34 9.24 -33.48 48.49
N GLN A 35 9.43 -32.34 47.79
CA GLN A 35 10.48 -32.05 46.78
C GLN A 35 10.14 -30.71 46.07
N ASN A 36 10.76 -29.61 46.49
CA ASN A 36 11.94 -28.96 45.86
C ASN A 36 11.70 -28.38 44.46
N ALA A 37 11.89 -27.06 44.39
CA ALA A 37 11.81 -26.20 43.22
C ALA A 37 12.99 -26.41 42.25
N GLN A 38 12.68 -26.77 41.01
CA GLN A 38 13.44 -26.56 39.77
C GLN A 38 12.36 -26.58 38.67
N ASN A 39 12.28 -25.75 37.64
CA ASN A 39 13.30 -25.20 36.79
C ASN A 39 12.59 -24.21 35.83
N THR A 40 12.81 -22.90 35.99
CA THR A 40 12.42 -21.91 34.98
C THR A 40 13.55 -21.85 33.96
N GLN A 41 13.38 -22.49 32.81
CA GLN A 41 14.06 -22.17 31.56
C GLN A 41 13.42 -22.93 30.38
N SER A 42 13.44 -22.28 29.21
CA SER A 42 13.09 -22.72 27.85
C SER A 42 11.61 -22.76 27.41
N ILE A 43 11.17 -21.66 26.77
CA ILE A 43 10.38 -21.67 25.53
C ILE A 43 10.94 -20.51 24.69
N GLN A 44 12.10 -20.68 24.06
CA GLN A 44 12.25 -21.08 22.65
C GLN A 44 11.57 -20.13 21.67
N GLU A 45 12.41 -19.38 20.96
CA GLU A 45 12.18 -18.87 19.61
C GLU A 45 11.61 -20.00 18.75
N GLU A 46 10.35 -19.89 18.33
CA GLU A 46 9.81 -20.73 17.27
C GLU A 46 9.66 -19.86 16.01
N LYS A 47 10.73 -19.94 15.22
CA LYS A 47 10.78 -19.65 13.79
C LYS A 47 9.68 -20.45 13.08
N ALA A 48 8.55 -19.81 12.79
CA ALA A 48 7.64 -20.27 11.75
C ALA A 48 8.19 -19.81 10.40
N GLU A 49 9.14 -20.58 9.86
CA GLU A 49 9.47 -20.55 8.45
C GLU A 49 8.39 -21.38 7.74
N GLU A 50 7.22 -20.76 7.61
CA GLU A 50 6.18 -21.22 6.71
C GLU A 50 6.74 -21.09 5.30
N LYS A 51 6.74 -22.20 4.57
CA LYS A 51 7.08 -22.25 3.16
C LYS A 51 6.04 -21.44 2.39
N THR A 52 6.21 -20.12 2.38
CA THR A 52 5.44 -19.18 1.58
C THR A 52 5.80 -19.49 0.15
N GLU A 53 4.83 -19.97 -0.64
CA GLU A 53 4.92 -19.75 -2.08
C GLU A 53 5.21 -18.27 -2.28
N GLU A 54 6.23 -17.92 -3.07
CA GLU A 54 6.64 -16.52 -3.21
C GLU A 54 5.50 -15.75 -3.90
N ASN A 55 4.61 -15.19 -3.07
CA ASN A 55 3.47 -14.42 -3.52
C ASN A 55 4.00 -13.06 -3.96
N THR A 56 4.38 -13.00 -5.23
CA THR A 56 4.95 -11.82 -5.86
C THR A 56 3.82 -10.89 -6.27
N GLY A 57 3.87 -9.66 -5.78
CA GLY A 57 2.93 -8.61 -6.14
C GLY A 57 3.58 -7.53 -7.01
N TYR A 58 2.77 -6.82 -7.77
CA TYR A 58 3.17 -5.70 -8.61
C TYR A 58 2.35 -4.46 -8.30
N VAL A 59 3.00 -3.30 -8.26
CA VAL A 59 2.34 -2.04 -7.96
C VAL A 59 1.53 -1.55 -9.15
N THR A 60 0.23 -1.27 -8.96
CA THR A 60 -0.67 -0.83 -10.03
C THR A 60 -0.79 0.70 -10.14
N CYS A 61 -0.50 1.44 -9.07
CA CYS A 61 -0.62 2.90 -9.03
C CYS A 61 0.69 3.63 -9.35
N SER A 62 0.61 4.92 -9.67
CA SER A 62 1.81 5.72 -9.97
C SER A 62 2.80 5.78 -8.80
N VAL A 63 2.30 5.90 -7.58
CA VAL A 63 3.09 5.98 -6.34
C VAL A 63 2.31 5.28 -5.21
N LEU A 64 2.92 4.25 -4.65
CA LEU A 64 2.44 3.52 -3.48
C LEU A 64 3.31 3.87 -2.27
N ASN A 65 2.69 4.31 -1.17
CA ASN A 65 3.41 4.61 0.06
C ASN A 65 3.66 3.34 0.88
N VAL A 66 4.91 3.12 1.29
CA VAL A 66 5.31 2.05 2.21
C VAL A 66 5.32 2.59 3.63
N ARG A 67 4.69 1.87 4.57
CA ARG A 67 4.44 2.34 5.94
C ARG A 67 4.97 1.41 7.03
N ARG A 68 5.16 1.94 8.24
CA ARG A 68 5.63 1.17 9.41
C ARG A 68 4.60 0.20 9.99
N ALA A 69 3.31 0.49 9.81
CA ALA A 69 2.19 -0.34 10.27
C ALA A 69 1.07 -0.34 9.23
N SER A 70 0.14 -1.31 9.32
CA SER A 70 -1.05 -1.48 8.47
C SER A 70 -2.12 -0.41 8.72
N SER A 71 -1.73 0.86 8.59
CA SER A 71 -2.61 2.01 8.82
C SER A 71 -2.17 3.22 8.00
N GLU A 72 -3.15 3.95 7.45
CA GLU A 72 -2.93 5.20 6.73
C GLU A 72 -2.31 6.31 7.59
N LYS A 73 -2.48 6.21 8.92
CA LYS A 73 -1.93 7.18 9.89
C LYS A 73 -0.50 6.86 10.30
N SER A 74 0.02 5.69 9.92
CA SER A 74 1.39 5.29 10.23
C SER A 74 2.41 6.05 9.38
N ASP A 75 3.62 6.20 9.91
CA ASP A 75 4.73 6.87 9.24
C ASP A 75 5.03 6.24 7.88
N LYS A 76 5.23 7.10 6.88
CA LYS A 76 5.73 6.74 5.55
C LYS A 76 7.25 6.54 5.65
N VAL A 77 7.74 5.38 5.22
CA VAL A 77 9.17 5.02 5.24
C VAL A 77 9.77 4.90 3.86
N GLY A 78 8.94 4.85 2.82
CA GLY A 78 9.38 4.71 1.44
C GLY A 78 8.22 4.83 0.48
N THR A 79 8.52 4.72 -0.81
CA THR A 79 7.54 4.69 -1.90
C THR A 79 7.95 3.66 -2.94
N LEU A 80 6.95 3.12 -3.64
CA LEU A 80 7.11 2.22 -4.78
C LEU A 80 6.39 2.84 -5.99
N LYS A 81 6.89 2.60 -7.20
CA LYS A 81 6.30 3.03 -8.46
C LYS A 81 5.58 1.89 -9.16
N ARG A 82 4.70 2.24 -10.11
CA ARG A 82 3.98 1.27 -10.95
C ARG A 82 4.94 0.25 -11.57
N GLY A 83 4.56 -1.01 -11.49
CA GLY A 83 5.30 -2.14 -12.04
C GLY A 83 6.45 -2.63 -11.17
N GLU A 84 6.79 -1.93 -10.07
CA GLU A 84 7.74 -2.47 -9.11
C GLU A 84 7.19 -3.75 -8.47
N GLU A 85 8.08 -4.72 -8.33
CA GLU A 85 7.82 -6.03 -7.75
C GLU A 85 7.99 -5.96 -6.23
N VAL A 86 7.06 -6.57 -5.50
CA VAL A 86 7.12 -6.72 -4.04
C VAL A 86 6.90 -8.16 -3.62
N LYS A 87 7.63 -8.58 -2.59
CA LYS A 87 7.40 -9.87 -1.95
C LYS A 87 6.33 -9.71 -0.87
N ILE A 88 5.15 -10.28 -1.11
CA ILE A 88 4.05 -10.30 -0.14
C ILE A 88 4.33 -11.41 0.87
N LEU A 89 4.42 -11.03 2.14
CA LEU A 89 4.65 -11.96 3.24
C LEU A 89 3.34 -12.46 3.83
N ARG A 90 2.32 -11.59 3.92
CA ARG A 90 0.97 -11.94 4.38
C ARG A 90 -0.06 -10.86 4.04
N ASP A 91 -1.31 -11.29 3.99
CA ASP A 91 -2.50 -10.44 3.97
C ASP A 91 -2.90 -10.07 5.41
N GLU A 92 -3.09 -8.79 5.66
CA GLU A 92 -3.72 -8.30 6.87
C GLU A 92 -5.21 -8.14 6.57
N GLU A 93 -6.08 -8.76 7.37
CA GLU A 93 -7.55 -8.77 7.19
C GLU A 93 -8.20 -7.37 7.07
N ASN A 94 -7.42 -6.31 7.30
CA ASN A 94 -7.81 -4.91 7.15
C ASN A 94 -7.45 -4.28 5.79
N GLY A 95 -7.11 -5.08 4.77
CA GLY A 95 -6.84 -4.62 3.41
C GLY A 95 -5.40 -4.12 3.20
N TRP A 96 -4.47 -4.52 4.06
CA TRP A 96 -3.04 -4.19 3.93
C TRP A 96 -2.24 -5.44 3.64
N TYR A 97 -1.20 -5.31 2.82
CA TYR A 97 -0.19 -6.35 2.68
C TYR A 97 1.03 -6.01 3.51
N ALA A 98 1.49 -7.00 4.29
CA ALA A 98 2.83 -6.96 4.84
C ALA A 98 3.81 -7.47 3.78
N ILE A 99 4.81 -6.66 3.45
CA ILE A 99 5.81 -6.93 2.43
C ILE A 99 7.20 -6.93 3.03
N ASP A 100 8.12 -7.63 2.37
CA ASP A 100 9.55 -7.39 2.57
C ASP A 100 9.96 -6.14 1.81
N PHE A 101 10.40 -5.12 2.55
CA PHE A 101 10.94 -3.89 2.00
C PHE A 101 12.29 -3.60 2.65
N GLU A 102 13.37 -3.73 1.87
CA GLU A 102 14.75 -3.54 2.33
C GLU A 102 15.11 -4.40 3.55
N GLY A 103 14.67 -5.66 3.57
CA GLY A 103 14.94 -6.61 4.66
C GLY A 103 14.11 -6.39 5.92
N HIS A 104 13.07 -5.56 5.83
CA HIS A 104 12.18 -5.29 6.95
C HIS A 104 10.71 -5.49 6.56
N ILE A 105 9.92 -5.98 7.53
CA ILE A 105 8.47 -6.04 7.38
C ILE A 105 7.91 -4.60 7.35
N ARG A 106 7.26 -4.25 6.25
CA ARG A 106 6.56 -2.98 6.03
C ARG A 106 5.19 -3.24 5.43
N TYR A 107 4.39 -2.20 5.32
CA TYR A 107 2.98 -2.32 4.96
C TYR A 107 2.62 -1.43 3.78
N VAL A 108 1.87 -1.99 2.84
CA VAL A 108 1.29 -1.30 1.69
C VAL A 108 -0.20 -1.62 1.59
N HIS A 109 -0.99 -0.73 0.99
CA HIS A 109 -2.42 -0.97 0.84
C HIS A 109 -2.69 -1.97 -0.30
N GLY A 110 -3.56 -2.94 -0.06
CA GLY A 110 -3.82 -4.07 -0.97
C GLY A 110 -4.41 -3.65 -2.31
N ASP A 111 -5.29 -2.65 -2.34
CA ASP A 111 -5.92 -2.12 -3.56
C ASP A 111 -4.95 -1.66 -4.66
N TYR A 112 -3.67 -1.47 -4.34
CA TYR A 112 -2.63 -1.04 -5.28
C TYR A 112 -1.63 -2.13 -5.64
N ILE A 113 -1.93 -3.39 -5.28
CA ILE A 113 -1.09 -4.55 -5.56
C ILE A 113 -1.91 -5.56 -6.36
N THR A 114 -1.32 -6.06 -7.44
CA THR A 114 -1.85 -7.18 -8.23
C THR A 114 -0.83 -8.31 -8.27
N THR A 115 -1.28 -9.55 -8.35
CA THR A 115 -0.40 -10.71 -8.61
C THR A 115 -0.29 -11.03 -10.10
N ASP A 116 -1.09 -10.36 -10.94
CA ASP A 116 -1.03 -10.45 -12.39
C ASP A 116 -0.05 -9.42 -12.95
N GLN A 117 1.11 -9.88 -13.42
CA GLN A 117 2.12 -9.00 -14.01
C GLN A 117 1.63 -8.33 -15.30
N ASP A 118 0.67 -8.90 -16.01
CA ASP A 118 0.24 -8.36 -17.29
C ASP A 118 -0.65 -7.12 -17.11
N GLU A 119 -1.31 -6.95 -15.96
CA GLU A 119 -2.06 -5.72 -15.62
C GLU A 119 -1.16 -4.47 -15.47
N VAL A 120 0.12 -4.65 -15.15
CA VAL A 120 1.08 -3.54 -15.04
C VAL A 120 1.76 -3.20 -16.38
N LYS A 121 1.66 -4.08 -17.37
CA LYS A 121 2.29 -3.90 -18.70
C LYS A 121 1.34 -3.22 -19.70
N GLY A 122 1.90 -2.33 -20.52
CA GLY A 122 1.64 -2.40 -21.96
C GLY A 122 0.45 -1.66 -22.59
N TYR A 123 -0.35 -0.85 -21.88
CA TYR A 123 -1.35 -0.04 -22.59
C TYR A 123 -0.72 1.24 -23.20
N THR A 124 -0.98 1.44 -24.49
CA THR A 124 -0.71 2.70 -25.20
C THR A 124 -1.99 3.16 -25.88
N ALA A 125 -2.22 4.46 -26.07
CA ALA A 125 -3.42 4.91 -26.78
C ALA A 125 -3.57 4.25 -28.17
N SER A 126 -2.45 3.92 -28.82
CA SER A 126 -2.41 3.23 -30.12
C SER A 126 -2.88 1.76 -30.10
N SER A 127 -2.99 1.11 -28.94
CA SER A 127 -3.56 -0.24 -28.88
C SER A 127 -5.08 -0.25 -28.88
N TRP A 128 -5.73 0.92 -28.77
CA TRP A 128 -7.19 1.04 -28.80
C TRP A 128 -7.70 1.26 -30.23
N ASP A 129 -8.57 0.36 -30.70
CA ASP A 129 -9.19 0.40 -32.03
C ASP A 129 -10.62 0.99 -32.01
N GLY A 130 -11.04 1.53 -30.87
CA GLY A 130 -12.36 2.16 -30.70
C GLY A 130 -12.35 3.66 -30.93
N PRO A 131 -13.48 4.34 -30.67
CA PRO A 131 -13.55 5.79 -30.77
C PRO A 131 -12.57 6.45 -29.79
N VAL A 132 -11.98 7.56 -30.22
CA VAL A 132 -11.10 8.40 -29.39
C VAL A 132 -11.83 9.66 -28.98
N LEU A 133 -11.73 10.03 -27.71
CA LEU A 133 -12.41 11.20 -27.17
C LEU A 133 -11.86 12.48 -27.81
N THR A 134 -12.77 13.34 -28.26
CA THR A 134 -12.46 14.65 -28.87
C THR A 134 -13.47 15.70 -28.40
N ALA A 135 -13.14 16.98 -28.57
CA ALA A 135 -14.04 18.10 -28.28
C ALA A 135 -15.41 17.97 -28.94
N SER A 136 -15.44 17.53 -30.20
CA SER A 136 -16.68 17.34 -30.95
C SER A 136 -17.45 16.07 -30.57
N ALA A 137 -16.77 15.04 -30.08
CA ALA A 137 -17.43 13.78 -29.75
C ALA A 137 -18.34 13.90 -28.51
N GLY A 138 -17.96 14.73 -27.53
CA GLY A 138 -18.75 14.93 -26.30
C GLY A 138 -18.64 13.78 -25.31
N THR A 139 -18.92 12.56 -25.79
CA THR A 139 -18.96 11.33 -25.01
C THR A 139 -18.66 10.15 -25.93
N ILE A 140 -17.89 9.18 -25.44
CA ILE A 140 -17.62 7.92 -26.15
C ILE A 140 -17.71 6.73 -25.17
N THR A 141 -17.58 5.52 -25.71
CA THR A 141 -17.22 4.34 -24.93
C THR A 141 -15.76 4.02 -25.21
N GLY A 142 -14.91 4.23 -24.22
CA GLY A 142 -13.48 3.89 -24.24
C GLY A 142 -13.19 2.52 -23.62
N PRO A 143 -11.90 2.19 -23.43
CA PRO A 143 -11.46 0.87 -22.95
C PRO A 143 -12.00 0.51 -21.57
N SER A 144 -11.98 1.46 -20.63
CA SER A 144 -12.44 1.24 -19.25
C SER A 144 -13.92 1.57 -19.03
N GLY A 145 -14.68 1.90 -20.08
CA GLY A 145 -16.09 2.27 -19.99
C GLY A 145 -16.39 3.61 -20.64
N LYS A 146 -17.45 4.28 -20.16
CA LYS A 146 -17.88 5.56 -20.73
C LYS A 146 -16.85 6.64 -20.44
N GLU A 147 -16.45 7.39 -21.45
CA GLU A 147 -15.57 8.55 -21.28
C GLU A 147 -16.29 9.84 -21.63
N THR A 148 -16.13 10.84 -20.78
CA THR A 148 -16.46 12.23 -21.05
C THR A 148 -15.25 13.11 -20.75
N TYR A 149 -15.37 14.43 -20.88
CA TYR A 149 -14.29 15.35 -20.57
C TYR A 149 -14.75 16.49 -19.70
N TYR A 150 -13.78 17.10 -19.02
CA TYR A 150 -13.97 18.34 -18.27
C TYR A 150 -12.74 19.23 -18.37
N ASN A 151 -12.98 20.53 -18.25
CA ASN A 151 -11.94 21.55 -18.28
C ASN A 151 -11.97 22.37 -17.00
N LEU A 152 -11.32 21.84 -15.96
CA LEU A 152 -11.16 22.52 -14.68
C LEU A 152 -9.71 22.96 -14.47
N ASN A 153 -9.52 23.92 -13.56
CA ASN A 153 -8.20 24.29 -13.08
C ASN A 153 -7.65 23.15 -12.19
N MET A 154 -6.59 22.50 -12.65
CA MET A 154 -6.03 21.31 -11.99
C MET A 154 -5.11 21.63 -10.80
N SER A 155 -4.86 22.89 -10.47
CA SER A 155 -3.93 23.26 -9.38
C SER A 155 -4.28 22.60 -8.03
N GLY A 156 -5.56 22.58 -7.64
CA GLY A 156 -6.03 21.91 -6.43
C GLY A 156 -5.85 20.40 -6.50
N VAL A 157 -6.22 19.79 -7.63
CA VAL A 157 -6.09 18.36 -7.88
C VAL A 157 -4.63 17.92 -7.85
N VAL A 158 -3.74 18.65 -8.53
CA VAL A 158 -2.29 18.40 -8.51
C VAL A 158 -1.76 18.51 -7.08
N SER A 159 -2.18 19.51 -6.30
CA SER A 159 -1.76 19.66 -4.90
C SER A 159 -2.15 18.47 -4.03
N ILE A 160 -3.36 17.92 -4.24
CA ILE A 160 -3.78 16.67 -3.58
C ILE A 160 -2.85 15.52 -3.98
N MET A 161 -2.57 15.35 -5.27
CA MET A 161 -1.65 14.30 -5.75
C MET A 161 -0.24 14.46 -5.17
N ARG A 162 0.25 15.69 -5.00
CA ARG A 162 1.53 15.97 -4.32
C ARG A 162 1.50 15.53 -2.85
N SER A 163 0.41 15.79 -2.14
CA SER A 163 0.26 15.37 -0.73
C SER A 163 0.30 13.85 -0.56
N LEU A 164 -0.12 13.11 -1.59
CA LEU A 164 -0.06 11.64 -1.66
C LEU A 164 1.34 11.11 -2.04
N GLY A 165 2.26 11.99 -2.45
CA GLY A 165 3.64 11.64 -2.79
C GLY A 165 3.94 11.62 -4.29
N ASN A 166 3.00 11.98 -5.16
CA ASN A 166 3.27 12.09 -6.59
C ASN A 166 4.16 13.31 -6.88
N THR A 167 5.26 13.12 -7.61
CA THR A 167 6.22 14.17 -7.97
C THR A 167 6.30 14.43 -9.47
N ASP A 168 5.48 13.77 -10.27
CA ASP A 168 5.57 13.79 -11.73
C ASP A 168 5.11 15.14 -12.30
N GLU A 169 5.71 15.64 -13.38
CA GLU A 169 5.39 16.95 -13.93
C GLU A 169 3.91 17.09 -14.36
N TYR A 170 3.29 18.24 -14.08
CA TYR A 170 1.98 18.58 -14.66
C TYR A 170 2.17 19.40 -15.92
N TRP A 171 1.57 18.98 -17.03
CA TRP A 171 1.67 19.64 -18.33
C TRP A 171 0.42 19.37 -19.17
N VAL A 172 0.33 20.00 -20.35
CA VAL A 172 -0.78 19.79 -21.29
C VAL A 172 -0.21 19.29 -22.60
N ARG A 173 -0.71 18.15 -23.08
CA ARG A 173 -0.31 17.54 -24.34
C ARG A 173 -0.91 18.30 -25.52
N ASP A 174 -0.34 18.14 -26.71
CA ASP A 174 -0.74 18.89 -27.92
C ASP A 174 -2.21 18.67 -28.33
N ASP A 175 -2.80 17.54 -27.94
CA ASP A 175 -4.23 17.22 -28.14
C ASP A 175 -5.14 17.79 -27.03
N GLY A 176 -4.57 18.53 -26.09
CA GLY A 176 -5.26 19.17 -25.00
C GLY A 176 -5.44 18.34 -23.74
N ALA A 177 -5.03 17.08 -23.72
CA ALA A 177 -5.08 16.25 -22.52
C ALA A 177 -4.19 16.84 -21.41
N LYS A 178 -4.74 16.99 -20.21
CA LYS A 178 -3.97 17.42 -19.03
C LYS A 178 -3.26 16.21 -18.46
N MET A 179 -1.95 16.33 -18.31
CA MET A 179 -1.05 15.21 -18.00
C MET A 179 -0.45 15.39 -16.61
N LEU A 180 -0.24 14.27 -15.92
CA LEU A 180 0.60 14.17 -14.73
C LEU A 180 1.64 13.07 -14.97
N GLY A 181 2.88 13.47 -15.26
CA GLY A 181 3.90 12.59 -15.80
C GLY A 181 3.50 12.08 -17.19
N ASN A 182 3.51 10.75 -17.34
CA ASN A 182 3.13 10.07 -18.57
C ASN A 182 1.64 9.71 -18.62
N TYR A 183 0.86 10.13 -17.62
CA TYR A 183 -0.53 9.72 -17.45
C TYR A 183 -1.50 10.87 -17.73
N VAL A 184 -2.58 10.58 -18.44
CA VAL A 184 -3.72 11.49 -18.61
C VAL A 184 -4.43 11.65 -17.27
N MET A 185 -4.68 12.86 -16.82
CA MET A 185 -5.41 13.07 -15.58
C MET A 185 -6.90 12.76 -15.77
N VAL A 186 -7.44 11.88 -14.92
CA VAL A 186 -8.87 11.51 -14.99
C VAL A 186 -9.55 11.60 -13.63
N ALA A 187 -10.86 11.86 -13.67
CA ALA A 187 -11.76 11.68 -12.55
C ALA A 187 -12.50 10.35 -12.71
N ALA A 188 -12.66 9.62 -11.60
CA ALA A 188 -13.35 8.33 -11.56
C ALA A 188 -14.11 8.13 -10.25
N ASN A 189 -14.85 7.03 -10.13
CA ASN A 189 -15.40 6.60 -8.85
C ASN A 189 -14.27 6.05 -7.96
N LEU A 190 -13.99 6.70 -6.82
CA LEU A 190 -12.87 6.33 -5.96
C LEU A 190 -13.03 4.99 -5.21
N ASN A 191 -14.24 4.45 -5.15
CA ASN A 191 -14.46 3.11 -4.59
C ASN A 191 -14.13 2.00 -5.60
N VAL A 192 -14.12 2.33 -6.90
CA VAL A 192 -13.76 1.39 -7.99
C VAL A 192 -12.30 1.59 -8.38
N HIS A 193 -11.88 2.84 -8.51
CA HIS A 193 -10.53 3.22 -8.85
C HIS A 193 -9.99 4.19 -7.80
N PRO A 194 -9.33 3.68 -6.75
CA PRO A 194 -8.75 4.51 -5.71
C PRO A 194 -7.76 5.54 -6.28
N ARG A 195 -7.60 6.67 -5.60
CA ARG A 195 -6.81 7.78 -6.13
C ARG A 195 -5.35 7.37 -6.34
N GLY A 196 -4.82 7.64 -7.53
CA GLY A 196 -3.48 7.26 -7.97
C GLY A 196 -3.43 5.95 -8.75
N SER A 197 -4.53 5.18 -8.78
CA SER A 197 -4.69 4.04 -9.68
C SER A 197 -4.56 4.46 -11.14
N ILE A 198 -4.10 3.51 -11.95
CA ILE A 198 -3.92 3.69 -13.38
C ILE A 198 -5.04 2.95 -14.12
N VAL A 199 -5.68 3.63 -15.05
CA VAL A 199 -6.81 3.13 -15.86
C VAL A 199 -6.54 3.33 -17.34
N GLU A 200 -7.14 2.52 -18.20
CA GLU A 200 -6.99 2.66 -19.64
C GLU A 200 -8.01 3.65 -20.19
N THR A 201 -7.56 4.64 -20.97
CA THR A 201 -8.43 5.60 -21.62
C THR A 201 -8.20 5.65 -23.11
N SER A 202 -9.16 6.14 -23.89
CA SER A 202 -8.99 6.34 -25.33
C SER A 202 -7.85 7.32 -25.67
N LEU A 203 -7.40 8.13 -24.72
CA LEU A 203 -6.29 9.09 -24.86
C LEU A 203 -4.96 8.59 -24.25
N GLY A 204 -4.90 7.35 -23.75
CA GLY A 204 -3.70 6.74 -23.15
C GLY A 204 -3.93 6.25 -21.72
N LEU A 205 -2.85 5.89 -21.01
CA LEU A 205 -2.96 5.54 -19.61
C LEU A 205 -3.39 6.76 -18.79
N GLY A 206 -4.49 6.61 -18.05
CA GLY A 206 -5.03 7.62 -17.16
C GLY A 206 -4.60 7.39 -15.72
N ILE A 207 -4.35 8.47 -14.98
CA ILE A 207 -4.17 8.44 -13.52
C ILE A 207 -5.41 9.02 -12.85
N VAL A 208 -6.01 8.24 -11.96
CA VAL A 208 -7.18 8.69 -11.20
C VAL A 208 -6.73 9.72 -10.18
N CYS A 209 -7.12 10.96 -10.41
CA CYS A 209 -6.70 12.10 -9.61
C CYS A 209 -7.86 12.87 -9.02
N ASP A 210 -9.09 12.62 -9.48
CA ASP A 210 -10.29 13.32 -9.02
C ASP A 210 -11.55 12.45 -9.01
N THR A 211 -12.65 13.01 -8.54
CA THR A 211 -13.98 12.39 -8.60
C THR A 211 -15.06 13.45 -8.84
N GLY A 212 -16.24 13.03 -9.30
CA GLY A 212 -17.33 13.94 -9.60
C GLY A 212 -18.70 13.31 -9.35
N GLY A 213 -19.75 14.11 -9.44
CA GLY A 213 -21.13 13.65 -9.23
C GLY A 213 -21.56 12.52 -10.16
N PHE A 214 -20.95 12.42 -11.36
CA PHE A 214 -21.19 11.34 -12.32
C PHE A 214 -20.96 9.94 -11.71
N ALA A 215 -20.02 9.82 -10.77
CA ALA A 215 -19.62 8.54 -10.18
C ALA A 215 -20.77 7.84 -9.42
N SER A 216 -21.78 8.62 -8.99
CA SER A 216 -23.00 8.11 -8.36
C SER A 216 -23.99 7.49 -9.35
N GLY A 217 -23.97 7.96 -10.61
CA GLY A 217 -24.85 7.48 -11.68
C GLY A 217 -24.21 6.43 -12.59
N ASN A 218 -22.88 6.44 -12.70
CA ASN A 218 -22.11 5.43 -13.43
C ASN A 218 -20.74 5.25 -12.77
N SER A 219 -20.51 4.10 -12.14
CA SER A 219 -19.29 3.81 -11.38
C SER A 219 -18.06 3.54 -12.24
N THR A 220 -18.24 3.20 -13.53
CA THR A 220 -17.14 2.94 -14.48
C THR A 220 -16.93 4.09 -15.46
N GLN A 221 -17.70 5.18 -15.34
CA GLN A 221 -17.46 6.36 -16.16
C GLN A 221 -16.14 7.03 -15.75
N LEU A 222 -15.38 7.44 -16.76
CA LEU A 222 -14.19 8.27 -16.61
C LEU A 222 -14.47 9.65 -17.19
N ASP A 223 -14.12 10.68 -16.44
CA ASP A 223 -14.11 12.05 -16.92
C ASP A 223 -12.65 12.45 -17.14
N ILE A 224 -12.29 12.80 -18.36
CA ILE A 224 -10.91 13.10 -18.75
C ILE A 224 -10.65 14.60 -18.64
N ALA A 225 -9.55 14.97 -17.98
CA ALA A 225 -9.15 16.36 -17.84
C ALA A 225 -8.51 16.87 -19.13
N VAL A 226 -9.09 17.90 -19.75
CA VAL A 226 -8.63 18.47 -21.03
C VAL A 226 -8.66 20.00 -21.02
N ASN A 227 -7.96 20.66 -21.96
CA ASN A 227 -7.88 22.12 -22.05
C ASN A 227 -8.88 22.76 -23.04
N TRP A 228 -9.64 21.96 -23.78
CA TRP A 228 -10.70 22.38 -24.72
C TRP A 228 -12.10 22.28 -24.14
#